data_AF-M1CP20-F1
#
_entry.id   AF-M1CP20-F1
#
_cell.length_a   1.000
_cell.length_b   1.000
_cell.length_c   1.000
_cell.angle_alpha   90.00
_cell.angle_beta   90.00
_cell.angle_gamma   90.00
#
_symmetry.space_group_name_H-M   'P 1'
#
loop_
_entity.id
_entity.type
_entity.pdbx_description
1 polymer ?
#
loop_
_entity_poly.entity_id
_entity_poly.type
_entity_poly.pdbx_seq_one_letter_code
_entity_poly.pdbx_strand_id
1 'polypeptide(L)'
;MFGSLVDAPANSPHLRRSGSRAVVSDIGTVELGGSPVEALLHNIEVNEMKGVTTPLSTAAIMPSPVLLWRFKVLLFLIWGVSCCKISWDSVMRMSANLRDLFLYEAFLYYNPLLLMTMMVWFWGINLWVFAQANVNYAKIFDLDQNHLSHREIWKCATWMTMIVPTSMTAYLYLYSHGEVSLAASQPVLLYAVFAMALIFPFDIFYLSSRYFFLRTVWRIVFPFQAISFADFFLADIFTSMSKVFSDLERSVCRMVHRQVSSSLSYAFGEKKDN
;
A
#
# COMPACT_ATOMS: atom_id res chain seq x y z
N MET A 1 -6.67 0.91 76.70
CA MET A 1 -5.46 0.07 76.57
C MET A 1 -4.92 0.23 75.17
N PHE A 2 -3.68 0.73 75.06
CA PHE A 2 -2.68 0.67 73.96
C PHE A 2 -3.15 0.68 72.48
N GLY A 3 -2.68 1.51 71.54
CA GLY A 3 -1.49 2.36 71.48
C GLY A 3 -0.41 1.79 70.54
N SER A 4 -0.27 2.41 69.35
CA SER A 4 0.99 2.70 68.60
C SER A 4 1.63 1.74 67.58
N LEU A 5 1.94 2.35 66.40
CA LEU A 5 3.13 2.33 65.51
C LEU A 5 3.64 1.00 64.86
N VAL A 6 3.69 0.88 63.51
CA VAL A 6 4.67 1.37 62.49
C VAL A 6 5.77 0.34 62.17
N ASP A 7 5.90 -0.09 60.91
CA ASP A 7 7.07 0.24 60.08
C ASP A 7 6.94 -0.21 58.61
N ALA A 8 7.35 0.70 57.72
CA ALA A 8 7.63 0.46 56.30
C ALA A 8 9.08 -0.04 56.13
N PRO A 9 9.49 -0.38 54.90
CA PRO A 9 10.62 0.40 54.39
C PRO A 9 10.47 0.81 52.93
N ALA A 10 10.81 2.08 52.70
CA ALA A 10 11.25 2.61 51.42
C ALA A 10 12.70 2.18 51.13
N ASN A 11 13.04 1.98 49.86
CA ASN A 11 14.19 2.61 49.18
C ASN A 11 14.47 1.96 47.81
N SER A 12 14.16 2.70 46.75
CA SER A 12 14.96 2.77 45.51
C SER A 12 15.93 3.96 45.68
N PRO A 13 17.14 4.05 45.04
CA PRO A 13 17.20 4.37 43.60
C PRO A 13 18.49 4.01 42.82
N HIS A 14 18.46 4.28 41.50
CA HIS A 14 19.56 4.79 40.64
C HIS A 14 20.52 3.84 39.85
N LEU A 15 20.53 4.11 38.53
CA LEU A 15 21.66 4.13 37.55
C LEU A 15 22.24 2.84 36.89
N ARG A 16 21.92 2.72 35.60
CA ARG A 16 22.85 2.74 34.43
C ARG A 16 24.06 1.79 34.44
N ARG A 17 24.05 0.76 33.57
CA ARG A 17 25.17 0.50 32.63
C ARG A 17 24.85 -0.45 31.47
N SER A 18 25.37 -0.06 30.31
CA SER A 18 25.54 -0.79 29.06
C SER A 18 26.89 -1.55 29.07
N GLY A 19 26.99 -2.66 28.33
CA GLY A 19 28.24 -3.36 27.97
C GLY A 19 28.07 -4.88 28.01
N SER A 20 27.86 -5.59 26.90
CA SER A 20 28.81 -5.99 25.84
C SER A 20 29.54 -7.32 26.09
N ARG A 21 29.16 -8.30 25.25
CA ARG A 21 29.93 -9.40 24.60
C ARG A 21 30.33 -10.71 25.33
N ALA A 22 29.85 -11.78 24.70
CA ALA A 22 30.50 -13.02 24.23
C ALA A 22 31.27 -13.91 25.23
N VAL A 23 30.67 -15.06 25.53
CA VAL A 23 31.34 -16.24 26.09
C VAL A 23 31.23 -17.37 25.07
N VAL A 24 32.38 -17.76 24.53
CA VAL A 24 32.62 -19.00 23.79
C VAL A 24 32.99 -20.07 24.82
N SER A 25 32.37 -21.23 24.70
CA SER A 25 32.64 -22.51 25.38
C SER A 25 32.80 -23.55 24.26
N ASP A 26 33.55 -24.64 24.32
CA ASP A 26 34.54 -25.24 25.23
C ASP A 26 35.08 -26.51 24.50
N ILE A 27 35.94 -27.32 25.13
CA ILE A 27 36.36 -28.72 24.78
C ILE A 27 37.55 -28.85 23.80
N GLY A 28 38.65 -29.56 24.08
CA GLY A 28 39.06 -30.42 25.20
C GLY A 28 40.15 -31.41 24.73
N THR A 29 41.37 -31.27 25.28
CA THR A 29 42.46 -32.25 25.60
C THR A 29 42.62 -33.60 24.85
N VAL A 30 43.88 -33.95 24.48
CA VAL A 30 44.75 -35.00 25.10
C VAL A 30 46.13 -35.05 24.37
N GLU A 31 47.21 -35.16 25.15
CA GLU A 31 48.62 -35.29 24.73
C GLU A 31 49.03 -36.72 24.32
N LEU A 32 50.07 -36.89 23.47
CA LEU A 32 51.40 -37.47 23.82
C LEU A 32 52.29 -37.75 22.58
N GLY A 33 53.47 -37.12 22.54
CA GLY A 33 54.79 -37.66 22.12
C GLY A 33 55.05 -38.22 20.71
N GLY A 34 55.81 -37.48 19.88
CA GLY A 34 56.50 -37.99 18.68
C GLY A 34 57.31 -36.90 17.92
N SER A 35 58.54 -37.21 17.50
CA SER A 35 59.63 -36.31 17.07
C SER A 35 59.38 -35.42 15.81
N PRO A 36 60.05 -34.25 15.64
CA PRO A 36 59.69 -33.21 14.65
C PRO A 36 60.08 -33.45 13.18
N VAL A 37 60.65 -34.61 12.83
CA VAL A 37 61.39 -34.77 11.56
C VAL A 37 60.56 -35.45 10.46
N GLU A 38 59.53 -36.22 10.79
CA GLU A 38 58.68 -36.90 9.79
C GLU A 38 57.51 -36.03 9.30
N ALA A 39 57.10 -35.02 10.08
CA ALA A 39 56.04 -34.09 9.68
C ALA A 39 56.47 -33.11 8.58
N LEU A 40 57.78 -32.88 8.39
CA LEU A 40 58.27 -31.88 7.44
C LEU A 40 58.36 -32.40 6.01
N LEU A 41 58.59 -33.71 5.81
CA LEU A 41 58.63 -34.30 4.47
C LEU A 41 57.23 -34.53 3.87
N HIS A 42 56.20 -34.80 4.68
CA HIS A 42 54.84 -34.95 4.17
C HIS A 42 54.19 -33.61 3.78
N ASN A 43 54.71 -32.49 4.29
CA ASN A 43 54.22 -31.13 3.98
C ASN A 43 54.79 -30.55 2.68
N ILE A 44 55.87 -31.12 2.13
CA ILE A 44 56.51 -30.61 0.91
C ILE A 44 55.87 -31.21 -0.36
N GLU A 45 55.29 -32.40 -0.30
CA GLU A 45 54.77 -33.09 -1.51
C GLU A 45 53.29 -32.81 -1.81
N VAL A 46 52.53 -32.18 -0.89
CA VAL A 46 51.05 -32.05 -1.01
C VAL A 46 50.56 -30.65 -1.40
N ASN A 47 51.41 -29.61 -1.42
CA ASN A 47 50.93 -28.23 -1.61
C ASN A 47 51.30 -27.57 -2.96
N GLU A 48 51.87 -28.31 -3.91
CA GLU A 48 52.23 -27.85 -5.27
C GLU A 48 51.05 -27.89 -6.27
N MET A 49 49.79 -27.90 -5.81
CA MET A 49 48.66 -27.75 -6.73
C MET A 49 47.39 -27.24 -6.04
N LYS A 50 47.42 -25.98 -5.59
CA LYS A 50 46.18 -25.23 -5.34
C LYS A 50 46.19 -23.95 -6.14
N GLY A 51 45.99 -24.15 -7.45
CA GLY A 51 45.66 -23.11 -8.39
C GLY A 51 44.50 -22.26 -7.87
N VAL A 52 44.77 -20.96 -7.89
CA VAL A 52 43.82 -19.84 -7.98
C VAL A 52 42.42 -20.28 -8.39
N THR A 53 41.54 -20.40 -7.41
CA THR A 53 40.10 -20.22 -7.59
C THR A 53 39.60 -19.52 -6.34
N THR A 54 39.64 -18.19 -6.38
CA THR A 54 38.80 -17.38 -5.51
C THR A 54 37.35 -17.82 -5.75
N PRO A 55 36.58 -18.23 -4.74
CA PRO A 55 35.14 -18.23 -4.92
C PRO A 55 34.79 -16.76 -5.09
N LEU A 56 34.37 -16.39 -6.30
CA LEU A 56 33.60 -15.19 -6.54
C LEU A 56 32.33 -15.35 -5.71
N SER A 57 32.40 -15.01 -4.43
CA SER A 57 31.25 -14.64 -3.65
C SER A 57 30.70 -13.42 -4.36
N THR A 58 29.79 -13.65 -5.29
CA THR A 58 28.76 -12.69 -5.65
C THR A 58 27.92 -12.50 -4.38
N ALA A 59 28.50 -11.81 -3.39
CA ALA A 59 27.76 -11.18 -2.34
C ALA A 59 26.86 -10.21 -3.09
N ALA A 60 25.60 -10.59 -3.27
CA ALA A 60 24.57 -9.67 -3.67
C ALA A 60 24.68 -8.50 -2.71
N ILE A 61 25.23 -7.38 -3.19
CA ILE A 61 25.28 -6.12 -2.47
C ILE A 61 23.82 -5.70 -2.37
N MET A 62 23.10 -6.27 -1.39
CA MET A 62 21.75 -5.84 -1.10
C MET A 62 21.89 -4.40 -0.61
N PRO A 63 21.37 -3.42 -1.36
CA PRO A 63 21.45 -2.02 -0.93
C PRO A 63 20.82 -1.93 0.46
N SER A 64 21.43 -1.13 1.33
CA SER A 64 20.94 -0.96 2.69
C SER A 64 19.45 -0.56 2.67
N PRO A 65 18.63 -1.04 3.62
CA PRO A 65 17.19 -0.78 3.63
C PRO A 65 16.85 0.72 3.63
N VAL A 66 17.74 1.56 4.17
CA VAL A 66 17.64 3.02 4.14
C VAL A 66 17.84 3.57 2.73
N LEU A 67 18.79 3.03 1.96
CA LEU A 67 19.03 3.44 0.58
C LEU A 67 17.83 3.08 -0.31
N LEU A 68 17.29 1.86 -0.17
CA LEU A 68 16.08 1.45 -0.89
C LEU A 68 14.88 2.34 -0.59
N TRP A 69 14.67 2.70 0.68
CA TRP A 69 13.60 3.62 1.07
C TRP A 69 13.80 5.01 0.45
N ARG A 70 15.01 5.57 0.51
CA ARG A 70 15.33 6.87 -0.10
C ARG A 70 15.13 6.86 -1.61
N PHE A 71 15.61 5.82 -2.29
CA PHE A 71 15.43 5.66 -3.72
C PHE A 71 13.94 5.59 -4.11
N LYS A 72 13.14 4.86 -3.33
CA LYS A 72 11.70 4.74 -3.55
C LYS A 72 10.96 6.09 -3.36
N VAL A 73 11.37 6.89 -2.38
CA VAL A 73 10.86 8.25 -2.18
C VAL A 73 11.24 9.16 -3.36
N LEU A 74 12.49 9.10 -3.83
CA LEU A 74 12.93 9.87 -4.99
C LEU A 74 12.14 9.51 -6.26
N LEU A 75 11.92 8.22 -6.52
CA LEU A 75 11.08 7.78 -7.64
C LEU A 75 9.65 8.32 -7.53
N PHE A 76 9.08 8.33 -6.33
CA PHE A 76 7.74 8.90 -6.09
C PHE A 76 7.70 10.41 -6.37
N LEU A 77 8.73 11.15 -5.95
CA LEU A 77 8.84 12.59 -6.24
C LEU A 77 9.02 12.86 -7.74
N ILE A 78 9.88 12.11 -8.42
CA ILE A 78 10.10 12.24 -9.87
C ILE A 78 8.79 11.94 -10.62
N TRP A 79 8.08 10.89 -10.24
CA TRP A 79 6.78 10.56 -10.82
C TRP A 79 5.76 11.68 -10.59
N GLY A 80 5.69 12.24 -9.38
CA GLY A 80 4.80 13.36 -9.06
C GLY A 80 5.09 14.61 -9.89
N VAL A 81 6.38 15.00 -9.99
CA VAL A 81 6.80 16.13 -10.84
C VAL A 81 6.48 15.88 -12.31
N SER A 82 6.68 14.67 -12.80
CA SER A 82 6.33 14.28 -14.18
C SER A 82 4.82 14.41 -14.42
N CYS A 83 3.98 13.94 -13.50
CA CYS A 83 2.53 14.07 -13.59
C CYS A 83 2.09 15.53 -13.58
N CYS A 84 2.67 16.36 -12.71
CA CYS A 84 2.40 17.80 -12.68
C CYS A 84 2.80 18.49 -13.98
N LYS A 85 3.97 18.14 -14.53
CA LYS A 85 4.45 18.73 -15.80
C LYS A 85 3.54 18.36 -16.96
N ILE A 86 3.13 17.11 -17.08
CA ILE A 86 2.22 16.65 -18.14
C ILE A 86 0.84 17.29 -17.98
N SER A 87 0.32 17.34 -16.75
CA SER A 87 -0.96 17.99 -16.47
C SER A 87 -0.92 19.47 -16.84
N TRP A 88 0.15 20.19 -16.46
CA TRP A 88 0.34 21.59 -16.82
C TRP A 88 0.43 21.80 -18.33
N ASP A 89 1.23 20.99 -19.03
CA ASP A 89 1.38 21.05 -20.49
C ASP A 89 0.04 20.84 -21.21
N SER A 90 -0.72 19.84 -20.75
CA SER A 90 -2.05 19.51 -21.30
C SER A 90 -3.04 20.65 -21.07
N VAL A 91 -2.99 21.30 -19.90
CA VAL A 91 -3.86 22.42 -19.52
C VAL A 91 -3.52 23.69 -20.30
N MET A 92 -2.23 23.95 -20.54
CA MET A 92 -1.77 25.16 -21.24
C MET A 92 -2.01 25.10 -22.75
N ARG A 93 -2.06 23.90 -23.34
CA ARG A 93 -2.42 23.69 -24.74
C ARG A 93 -3.90 23.97 -25.03
N MET A 94 -4.75 23.99 -24.01
CA MET A 94 -6.20 24.12 -24.14
C MET A 94 -6.63 25.59 -24.23
N SER A 95 -7.60 25.91 -25.08
CA SER A 95 -8.22 27.25 -25.09
C SER A 95 -8.99 27.50 -23.78
N ALA A 96 -9.01 28.74 -23.30
CA ALA A 96 -9.51 29.08 -21.96
C ALA A 96 -10.96 28.65 -21.71
N ASN A 97 -11.85 28.83 -22.70
CA ASN A 97 -13.27 28.46 -22.58
C ASN A 97 -13.49 26.94 -22.58
N LEU A 98 -12.69 26.19 -23.36
CA LEU A 98 -12.74 24.73 -23.31
C LEU A 98 -12.21 24.27 -21.94
N ARG A 99 -11.04 24.77 -21.52
CA ARG A 99 -10.28 24.32 -20.35
C ARG A 99 -11.13 24.16 -19.08
N ASP A 100 -11.96 25.14 -18.76
CA ASP A 100 -12.74 25.11 -17.51
C ASP A 100 -13.81 24.01 -17.54
N LEU A 101 -14.41 23.75 -18.70
CA LEU A 101 -15.35 22.64 -18.89
C LEU A 101 -14.66 21.28 -18.73
N PHE A 102 -13.43 21.11 -19.27
CA PHE A 102 -12.68 19.85 -19.14
C PHE A 102 -12.13 19.62 -17.77
N LEU A 103 -11.60 20.65 -17.12
CA LEU A 103 -11.14 20.53 -15.75
C LEU A 103 -12.30 20.19 -14.82
N TYR A 104 -13.48 20.76 -15.06
CA TYR A 104 -14.69 20.38 -14.33
C TYR A 104 -15.07 18.92 -14.58
N GLU A 105 -15.04 18.45 -15.84
CA GLU A 105 -15.37 17.06 -16.19
C GLU A 105 -14.35 16.07 -15.61
N ALA A 106 -13.05 16.35 -15.73
CA ALA A 106 -11.97 15.57 -15.13
C ALA A 106 -12.10 15.54 -13.61
N PHE A 107 -12.29 16.70 -12.98
CA PHE A 107 -12.48 16.79 -11.54
C PHE A 107 -13.68 15.96 -11.10
N LEU A 108 -14.80 16.05 -11.79
CA LEU A 108 -15.99 15.26 -11.47
C LEU A 108 -15.72 13.74 -11.50
N TYR A 109 -15.01 13.23 -12.51
CA TYR A 109 -14.75 11.79 -12.63
C TYR A 109 -13.74 11.28 -11.60
N TYR A 110 -12.70 12.06 -11.29
CA TYR A 110 -11.59 11.61 -10.45
C TYR A 110 -11.74 12.02 -8.97
N ASN A 111 -12.53 13.05 -8.65
CA ASN A 111 -12.78 13.50 -7.26
C ASN A 111 -13.23 12.37 -6.32
N PRO A 112 -14.26 11.56 -6.64
CA PRO A 112 -14.68 10.51 -5.73
C PRO A 112 -13.59 9.45 -5.51
N LEU A 113 -12.82 9.08 -6.54
CA LEU A 113 -11.71 8.13 -6.40
C LEU A 113 -10.53 8.69 -5.57
N LEU A 114 -10.23 9.98 -5.72
CA LEU A 114 -9.23 10.66 -4.91
C LEU A 114 -9.65 10.72 -3.44
N LEU A 115 -10.91 11.05 -3.16
CA LEU A 115 -11.45 11.08 -1.80
C LEU A 115 -11.52 9.69 -1.17
N MET A 116 -11.89 8.66 -1.93
CA MET A 116 -11.81 7.26 -1.49
C MET A 116 -10.38 6.86 -1.15
N THR A 117 -9.40 7.28 -1.96
CA THR A 117 -7.98 7.03 -1.69
C THR A 117 -7.52 7.69 -0.39
N MET A 118 -7.93 8.94 -0.17
CA MET A 118 -7.63 9.65 1.09
C MET A 118 -8.26 8.99 2.31
N MET A 119 -9.49 8.49 2.17
CA MET A 119 -10.15 7.72 3.24
C MET A 119 -9.34 6.47 3.63
N VAL A 120 -8.80 5.73 2.66
CA VAL A 120 -7.96 4.55 2.94
C VAL A 120 -6.64 4.96 3.63
N TRP A 121 -6.06 6.11 3.27
CA TRP A 121 -4.92 6.68 3.98
C TRP A 121 -5.24 6.99 5.44
N PHE A 122 -6.34 7.69 5.71
CA PHE A 122 -6.79 7.98 7.08
C PHE A 122 -7.07 6.72 7.87
N TRP A 123 -7.67 5.71 7.24
CA TRP A 123 -7.87 4.41 7.87
C TRP A 123 -6.54 3.75 8.27
N GLY A 124 -5.54 3.79 7.39
CA GLY A 124 -4.20 3.31 7.72
C GLY A 124 -3.54 4.08 8.87
N ILE A 125 -3.72 5.40 8.94
CA ILE A 125 -3.23 6.23 10.05
C ILE A 125 -3.94 5.85 11.36
N ASN A 126 -5.27 5.67 11.34
CA ASN A 126 -6.03 5.27 12.52
C ASN A 126 -5.53 3.93 13.09
N LEU A 127 -5.29 2.93 12.23
CA LEU A 127 -4.73 1.65 12.66
C LEU A 127 -3.31 1.76 13.18
N TRP A 128 -2.50 2.66 12.61
CA TRP A 128 -1.17 2.95 13.15
C TRP A 128 -1.24 3.57 14.55
N VAL A 129 -2.15 4.52 14.78
CA VAL A 129 -2.39 5.10 16.11
C VAL A 129 -2.85 4.03 17.10
N PHE A 130 -3.76 3.15 16.71
CA PHE A 130 -4.20 2.02 17.57
C PHE A 130 -3.06 1.06 17.89
N ALA A 131 -2.17 0.80 16.92
CA ALA A 131 -0.97 -0.02 17.16
C ALA A 131 -0.02 0.66 18.16
N GLN A 132 0.19 1.98 18.06
CA GLN A 132 1.02 2.72 19.02
C GLN A 132 0.42 2.75 20.43
N ALA A 133 -0.92 2.83 20.52
CA ALA A 133 -1.64 2.78 21.78
C ALA A 133 -1.75 1.37 22.39
N ASN A 134 -1.16 0.34 21.77
CA ASN A 134 -1.27 -1.07 22.16
C ASN A 134 -2.74 -1.58 22.27
N VAL A 135 -3.65 -1.00 21.49
CA VAL A 135 -5.05 -1.42 21.47
C VAL A 135 -5.19 -2.60 20.52
N ASN A 136 -5.69 -3.74 21.02
CA ASN A 136 -5.95 -4.92 20.18
C ASN A 136 -7.22 -4.73 19.34
N TYR A 137 -7.06 -4.06 18.19
CA TYR A 137 -8.15 -3.79 17.25
C TYR A 137 -8.73 -5.07 16.64
N ALA A 138 -7.94 -6.16 16.49
CA ALA A 138 -8.47 -7.44 16.00
C ALA A 138 -9.56 -7.98 16.94
N LYS A 139 -9.38 -7.85 18.25
CA LYS A 139 -10.40 -8.23 19.24
C LYS A 139 -11.61 -7.28 19.26
N ILE A 140 -11.41 -5.98 19.03
CA ILE A 140 -12.49 -4.98 19.03
C ILE A 140 -13.43 -5.16 17.84
N PHE A 141 -12.86 -5.45 16.67
CA PHE A 141 -13.60 -5.63 15.43
C PHE A 141 -13.98 -7.09 15.16
N ASP A 142 -13.61 -8.02 16.06
CA ASP A 142 -13.82 -9.47 15.92
C ASP A 142 -13.25 -10.01 14.58
N LEU A 143 -12.05 -9.56 14.22
CA LEU A 143 -11.34 -10.02 13.02
C LEU A 143 -10.64 -11.36 13.28
N ASP A 144 -10.68 -12.23 12.26
CA ASP A 144 -9.95 -13.50 12.26
C ASP A 144 -8.41 -13.29 12.34
N GLN A 145 -7.67 -14.33 12.69
CA GLN A 145 -6.23 -14.26 13.01
C GLN A 145 -5.37 -13.69 11.86
N ASN A 146 -5.84 -13.82 10.61
CA ASN A 146 -5.25 -13.20 9.41
C ASN A 146 -5.68 -11.73 9.24
N HIS A 147 -5.54 -10.92 10.28
CA HIS A 147 -5.91 -9.50 10.25
C HIS A 147 -4.91 -8.68 9.44
N LEU A 148 -5.40 -7.70 8.68
CA LEU A 148 -4.52 -6.82 7.91
C LEU A 148 -3.69 -5.95 8.83
N SER A 149 -2.39 -5.93 8.60
CA SER A 149 -1.49 -5.00 9.27
C SER A 149 -1.62 -3.60 8.68
N HIS A 150 -1.39 -2.57 9.50
CA HIS A 150 -1.33 -1.16 9.05
C HIS A 150 -0.38 -0.97 7.84
N ARG A 151 0.72 -1.74 7.76
CA ARG A 151 1.68 -1.69 6.65
C ARG A 151 1.06 -2.12 5.31
N GLU A 152 0.13 -3.06 5.34
CA GLU A 152 -0.51 -3.60 4.14
C GLU A 152 -1.54 -2.61 3.58
N ILE A 153 -2.26 -1.96 4.47
CA ILE A 153 -3.20 -0.89 4.12
C ILE A 153 -2.45 0.30 3.53
N TRP A 154 -1.30 0.67 4.09
CA TRP A 154 -0.44 1.72 3.51
C TRP A 154 0.12 1.35 2.13
N LYS A 155 0.47 0.08 1.90
CA LYS A 155 0.86 -0.38 0.56
C LYS A 155 -0.30 -0.22 -0.43
N CYS A 156 -1.50 -0.63 -0.05
CA CYS A 156 -2.70 -0.47 -0.87
C CYS A 156 -2.99 1.02 -1.18
N ALA A 157 -2.98 1.86 -0.14
CA ALA A 157 -3.17 3.30 -0.26
C ALA A 157 -2.14 3.94 -1.20
N THR A 158 -0.88 3.53 -1.11
CA THR A 158 0.19 4.00 -2.01
C THR A 158 -0.07 3.60 -3.47
N TRP A 159 -0.49 2.35 -3.73
CA TRP A 159 -0.85 1.91 -5.09
C TRP A 159 -2.03 2.69 -5.65
N MET A 160 -3.07 2.95 -4.85
CA MET A 160 -4.21 3.79 -5.26
C MET A 160 -3.76 5.22 -5.58
N THR A 161 -2.90 5.81 -4.75
CA THR A 161 -2.31 7.15 -4.97
C THR A 161 -1.41 7.20 -6.20
N MET A 162 -0.84 6.09 -6.66
CA MET A 162 -0.11 6.04 -7.93
C MET A 162 -1.07 5.91 -9.13
N ILE A 163 -2.03 4.99 -9.05
CA ILE A 163 -2.90 4.64 -10.18
C ILE A 163 -3.88 5.77 -10.52
N VAL A 164 -4.54 6.37 -9.52
CA VAL A 164 -5.59 7.38 -9.75
C VAL A 164 -5.04 8.64 -10.41
N PRO A 165 -3.96 9.30 -9.91
CA PRO A 165 -3.41 10.49 -10.55
C PRO A 165 -2.68 10.18 -11.87
N THR A 166 -2.09 8.99 -12.03
CA THR A 166 -1.52 8.58 -13.33
C THR A 166 -2.63 8.50 -14.37
N SER A 167 -3.75 7.85 -14.04
CA SER A 167 -4.91 7.76 -14.94
C SER A 167 -5.49 9.14 -15.26
N MET A 168 -5.59 10.03 -14.26
CA MET A 168 -6.03 11.41 -14.47
C MET A 168 -5.09 12.17 -15.42
N THR A 169 -3.77 12.02 -15.24
CA THR A 169 -2.78 12.64 -16.11
C THR A 169 -2.86 12.09 -17.54
N ALA A 170 -3.05 10.78 -17.70
CA ALA A 170 -3.25 10.15 -18.99
C ALA A 170 -4.54 10.61 -19.68
N TYR A 171 -5.64 10.77 -18.91
CA TYR A 171 -6.89 11.35 -19.41
C TYR A 171 -6.68 12.76 -19.96
N LEU A 172 -6.01 13.63 -19.20
CA LEU A 172 -5.70 15.00 -19.64
C LEU A 172 -4.82 15.01 -20.89
N TYR A 173 -3.83 14.11 -20.96
CA TYR A 173 -2.91 14.01 -22.08
C TYR A 173 -3.62 13.56 -23.37
N LEU A 174 -4.37 12.44 -23.34
CA LEU A 174 -5.14 11.94 -24.49
C LEU A 174 -6.16 12.97 -25.00
N TYR A 175 -6.84 13.64 -24.06
CA TYR A 175 -7.82 14.66 -24.42
C TYR A 175 -7.17 15.85 -25.13
N SER A 176 -6.01 16.31 -24.68
CA SER A 176 -5.29 17.42 -25.30
C SER A 176 -4.81 17.14 -26.73
N HIS A 177 -4.62 15.86 -27.09
CA HIS A 177 -4.23 15.45 -28.45
C HIS A 177 -5.43 15.20 -29.38
N GLY A 178 -6.67 15.39 -28.88
CA GLY A 178 -7.89 15.27 -29.67
C GLY A 178 -8.45 13.85 -29.77
N GLU A 179 -7.91 12.87 -29.05
CA GLU A 179 -8.41 11.49 -29.02
C GLU A 179 -9.57 11.33 -28.04
N VAL A 180 -10.72 11.93 -28.37
CA VAL A 180 -11.90 12.01 -27.49
C VAL A 180 -12.54 10.65 -27.16
N SER A 181 -12.45 9.66 -28.06
CA SER A 181 -12.97 8.30 -27.83
C SER A 181 -12.12 7.54 -26.81
N LEU A 182 -10.79 7.61 -26.96
CA LEU A 182 -9.84 6.99 -26.06
C LEU A 182 -9.87 7.66 -24.68
N ALA A 183 -9.95 8.99 -24.63
CA ALA A 183 -10.09 9.72 -23.38
C ALA A 183 -11.36 9.34 -22.59
N ALA A 184 -12.50 9.10 -23.26
CA ALA A 184 -13.74 8.70 -22.60
C ALA A 184 -13.68 7.28 -21.99
N SER A 185 -12.85 6.39 -22.53
CA SER A 185 -12.67 5.04 -22.00
C SER A 185 -11.80 4.98 -20.74
N GLN A 186 -10.89 5.95 -20.56
CA GLN A 186 -9.90 5.94 -19.48
C GLN A 186 -10.52 5.91 -18.06
N PRO A 187 -11.46 6.80 -17.68
CA PRO A 187 -12.09 6.74 -16.36
C PRO A 187 -13.01 5.50 -16.22
N VAL A 188 -13.65 5.05 -17.30
CA VAL A 188 -14.47 3.83 -17.28
C VAL A 188 -13.63 2.60 -16.94
N LEU A 189 -12.47 2.47 -17.60
CA LEU A 189 -11.53 1.38 -17.33
C LEU A 189 -11.00 1.45 -15.90
N LEU A 190 -10.70 2.65 -15.39
CA LEU A 190 -10.27 2.83 -14.00
C LEU A 190 -11.33 2.34 -13.01
N TYR A 191 -12.59 2.77 -13.19
CA TYR A 191 -13.71 2.35 -12.34
C TYR A 191 -13.95 0.83 -12.44
N ALA A 192 -13.86 0.27 -13.65
CA ALA A 192 -13.97 -1.17 -13.85
C ALA A 192 -12.83 -1.93 -13.14
N VAL A 193 -11.58 -1.44 -13.22
CA VAL A 193 -10.44 -2.04 -12.50
C VAL A 193 -10.63 -1.96 -10.99
N PHE A 194 -11.16 -0.85 -10.45
CA PHE A 194 -11.46 -0.73 -9.01
C PHE A 194 -12.60 -1.66 -8.58
N ALA A 195 -13.68 -1.75 -9.36
CA ALA A 195 -14.80 -2.64 -9.09
C ALA A 195 -14.39 -4.12 -9.20
N MET A 196 -13.66 -4.48 -10.26
CA MET A 196 -13.07 -5.80 -10.43
C MET A 196 -12.13 -6.09 -9.28
N ALA A 197 -11.21 -5.19 -8.94
CA ALA A 197 -10.36 -5.37 -7.78
C ALA A 197 -11.21 -5.69 -6.54
N LEU A 198 -12.26 -4.93 -6.23
CA LEU A 198 -13.07 -5.17 -5.04
C LEU A 198 -13.79 -6.53 -5.03
N ILE A 199 -14.31 -6.99 -6.19
CA ILE A 199 -15.09 -8.24 -6.33
C ILE A 199 -14.22 -9.48 -6.54
N PHE A 200 -13.02 -9.32 -7.11
CA PHE A 200 -12.22 -10.42 -7.62
C PHE A 200 -11.65 -11.29 -6.48
N PRO A 201 -11.80 -12.62 -6.55
CA PRO A 201 -11.44 -13.56 -5.48
C PRO A 201 -9.94 -13.90 -5.42
N PHE A 202 -9.07 -13.21 -6.16
CA PHE A 202 -7.64 -13.51 -6.21
C PHE A 202 -6.85 -12.70 -5.17
N ASP A 203 -5.76 -13.28 -4.66
CA ASP A 203 -4.88 -12.76 -3.59
C ASP A 203 -4.06 -11.50 -3.94
N ILE A 204 -4.42 -10.78 -4.99
CA ILE A 204 -3.69 -9.57 -5.44
C ILE A 204 -3.80 -8.43 -4.41
N PHE A 205 -4.77 -8.50 -3.47
CA PHE A 205 -5.06 -7.45 -2.47
C PHE A 205 -5.78 -8.01 -1.22
N TYR A 206 -5.18 -9.01 -0.58
CA TYR A 206 -5.63 -9.56 0.71
C TYR A 206 -7.13 -9.93 0.79
N LEU A 207 -7.43 -11.15 0.36
CA LEU A 207 -8.76 -11.74 0.26
C LEU A 207 -9.60 -11.56 1.55
N SER A 208 -9.00 -11.77 2.72
CA SER A 208 -9.68 -11.65 4.02
C SER A 208 -10.23 -10.24 4.31
N SER A 209 -9.52 -9.18 3.91
CA SER A 209 -9.97 -7.79 4.10
C SER A 209 -11.22 -7.48 3.30
N ARG A 210 -11.22 -7.90 2.04
CA ARG A 210 -12.29 -7.63 1.10
C ARG A 210 -13.54 -8.39 1.48
N TYR A 211 -13.39 -9.66 1.83
CA TYR A 211 -14.51 -10.46 2.28
C TYR A 211 -15.12 -9.88 3.57
N PHE A 212 -14.29 -9.45 4.53
CA PHE A 212 -14.76 -8.75 5.72
C PHE A 212 -15.50 -7.45 5.37
N PHE A 213 -14.92 -6.59 4.54
CA PHE A 213 -15.54 -5.33 4.12
C PHE A 213 -16.86 -5.56 3.37
N LEU A 214 -16.87 -6.42 2.34
CA LEU A 214 -18.05 -6.76 1.55
C LEU A 214 -19.15 -7.39 2.40
N ARG A 215 -18.80 -8.31 3.31
CA ARG A 215 -19.75 -8.91 4.25
C ARG A 215 -20.35 -7.85 5.18
N THR A 216 -19.53 -6.93 5.69
CA THR A 216 -19.97 -5.84 6.57
C THR A 216 -20.89 -4.88 5.82
N VAL A 217 -20.53 -4.47 4.60
CA VAL A 217 -21.38 -3.67 3.70
C VAL A 217 -22.72 -4.36 3.46
N TRP A 218 -22.69 -5.67 3.14
CA TRP A 218 -23.91 -6.44 2.91
C TRP A 218 -24.83 -6.48 4.14
N ARG A 219 -24.26 -6.67 5.34
CA ARG A 219 -25.02 -6.62 6.60
C ARG A 219 -25.60 -5.24 6.90
N ILE A 220 -24.90 -4.16 6.54
CA ILE A 220 -25.40 -2.78 6.72
C ILE A 220 -26.58 -2.52 5.77
N VAL A 221 -26.49 -2.96 4.51
CA VAL A 221 -27.59 -2.81 3.53
C VAL A 221 -28.79 -3.67 3.90
N PHE A 222 -28.55 -4.88 4.44
CA PHE A 222 -29.57 -5.85 4.80
C PHE A 222 -29.45 -6.26 6.28
N PRO A 223 -30.10 -5.52 7.20
CA PRO A 223 -29.97 -5.74 8.64
C PRO A 223 -30.82 -6.92 9.15
N PHE A 224 -30.57 -8.13 8.63
CA PHE A 224 -31.27 -9.36 9.03
C PHE A 224 -30.61 -10.10 10.21
N GLN A 225 -29.48 -9.61 10.72
CA GLN A 225 -28.67 -10.26 11.76
C GLN A 225 -28.31 -9.29 12.89
N ALA A 226 -27.85 -9.83 14.02
CA ALA A 226 -27.36 -9.03 15.14
C ALA A 226 -26.20 -8.13 14.70
N ILE A 227 -26.32 -6.85 15.03
CA ILE A 227 -25.38 -5.79 14.64
C ILE A 227 -24.11 -5.93 15.50
N SER A 228 -22.96 -6.07 14.85
CA SER A 228 -21.65 -6.01 15.52
C SER A 228 -21.15 -4.57 15.64
N PHE A 229 -20.22 -4.32 16.56
CA PHE A 229 -19.54 -3.04 16.67
C PHE A 229 -18.87 -2.61 15.34
N ALA A 230 -18.31 -3.57 14.61
CA ALA A 230 -17.70 -3.31 13.30
C ALA A 230 -18.71 -2.76 12.27
N ASP A 231 -19.96 -3.22 12.31
CA ASP A 231 -21.01 -2.74 11.40
C ASP A 231 -21.38 -1.28 11.73
N PHE A 232 -21.52 -0.94 13.03
CA PHE A 232 -21.78 0.43 13.47
C PHE A 232 -20.65 1.39 13.10
N PHE A 233 -19.41 0.98 13.35
CA PHE A 233 -18.23 1.80 13.04
C PHE A 233 -18.07 2.02 11.52
N LEU A 234 -18.28 0.98 10.71
CA LEU A 234 -18.22 1.14 9.25
C LEU A 234 -19.38 2.00 8.73
N ALA A 235 -20.57 1.90 9.33
CA ALA A 235 -21.69 2.76 8.98
C ALA A 235 -21.39 4.26 9.24
N ASP A 236 -20.73 4.59 10.36
CA ASP A 236 -20.33 5.97 10.67
C ASP A 236 -19.28 6.52 9.68
N ILE A 237 -18.39 5.65 9.20
CA ILE A 237 -17.51 6.00 8.08
C ILE A 237 -18.31 6.26 6.80
N PHE A 238 -19.31 5.43 6.49
CA PHE A 238 -20.12 5.59 5.28
C PHE A 238 -21.01 6.83 5.30
N THR A 239 -21.55 7.22 6.45
CA THR A 239 -22.31 8.49 6.57
C THR A 239 -21.41 9.69 6.28
N SER A 240 -20.15 9.65 6.72
CA SER A 240 -19.13 10.65 6.39
C SER A 240 -18.76 10.66 4.90
N MET A 241 -18.92 9.52 4.20
CA MET A 241 -18.65 9.36 2.77
C MET A 241 -19.89 9.55 1.88
N SER A 242 -21.05 9.92 2.44
CA SER A 242 -22.31 10.12 1.71
C SER A 242 -22.18 11.05 0.49
N LYS A 243 -21.44 12.15 0.64
CA LYS A 243 -21.14 13.08 -0.45
C LYS A 243 -20.30 12.43 -1.56
N VAL A 244 -19.30 11.64 -1.17
CA VAL A 244 -18.42 10.92 -2.10
C VAL A 244 -19.22 9.90 -2.92
N PHE A 245 -20.14 9.18 -2.28
CA PHE A 245 -21.04 8.26 -2.98
C PHE A 245 -21.99 8.98 -3.94
N SER A 246 -22.51 10.15 -3.56
CA SER A 246 -23.36 10.96 -4.45
C SER A 246 -22.59 11.45 -5.69
N ASP A 247 -21.34 11.90 -5.49
CA ASP A 247 -20.46 12.32 -6.59
C ASP A 247 -20.09 11.12 -7.49
N LEU A 248 -19.87 9.94 -6.90
CA LEU A 248 -19.61 8.68 -7.60
C LEU A 248 -20.81 8.26 -8.47
N GLU A 249 -22.04 8.33 -7.94
CA GLU A 249 -23.24 8.02 -8.72
C GLU A 249 -23.37 8.95 -9.93
N ARG A 250 -23.17 10.26 -9.69
CA ARG A 250 -23.24 11.28 -10.74
C ARG A 250 -22.14 11.10 -11.79
N SER A 251 -20.95 10.65 -11.40
CA SER A 251 -19.83 10.37 -12.30
C SER A 251 -20.14 9.14 -13.18
N VAL A 252 -20.62 8.05 -12.58
CA VAL A 252 -20.99 6.80 -13.28
C VAL A 252 -22.13 7.03 -14.25
N CYS A 253 -23.19 7.74 -13.84
CA CYS A 253 -24.32 8.05 -14.72
C CYS A 253 -23.87 8.81 -15.98
N ARG A 254 -23.00 9.81 -15.83
CA ARG A 254 -22.48 10.56 -16.98
C ARG A 254 -21.60 9.70 -17.89
N MET A 255 -20.76 8.85 -17.32
CA MET A 255 -19.92 7.93 -18.09
C MET A 255 -20.77 6.94 -18.90
N VAL A 256 -21.76 6.29 -18.28
CA VAL A 256 -22.66 5.34 -18.95
C VAL A 256 -23.46 6.04 -20.05
N HIS A 257 -24.03 7.21 -19.76
CA HIS A 257 -24.78 7.97 -20.77
C HIS A 257 -23.91 8.37 -21.96
N ARG A 258 -22.66 8.81 -21.72
CA ARG A 258 -21.71 9.19 -22.79
C ARG A 258 -21.31 7.98 -23.66
N GLN A 259 -21.09 6.82 -23.04
CA GLN A 259 -20.80 5.56 -23.74
C GLN A 259 -21.98 5.13 -24.62
N VAL A 260 -23.19 5.14 -24.07
CA VAL A 260 -24.42 4.83 -24.81
C VAL A 260 -24.62 5.77 -26.00
N SER A 261 -24.40 7.08 -25.81
CA SER A 261 -24.47 8.06 -26.90
C SER A 261 -23.43 7.81 -27.99
N SER A 262 -22.19 7.45 -27.64
CA SER A 262 -21.18 7.08 -28.64
C SER A 262 -21.57 5.82 -29.41
N SER A 263 -22.00 4.76 -28.73
CA SER A 263 -22.41 3.51 -29.37
C SER A 263 -23.62 3.70 -30.28
N LEU A 264 -24.61 4.52 -29.87
CA LEU A 264 -25.73 4.90 -30.73
C LEU A 264 -25.27 5.69 -31.95
N SER A 265 -24.33 6.63 -31.79
CA SER A 265 -23.82 7.40 -32.92
C SER A 265 -23.06 6.51 -33.92
N TYR A 266 -22.32 5.50 -33.46
CA TYR A 266 -21.71 4.49 -34.34
C TYR A 266 -22.79 3.64 -35.03
N ALA A 267 -23.77 3.13 -34.29
CA ALA A 267 -24.84 2.29 -34.84
C ALA A 267 -25.77 3.01 -35.83
N PHE A 268 -26.02 4.31 -35.63
CA PHE A 268 -26.80 5.14 -36.56
C PHE A 268 -25.95 5.75 -37.68
N GLY A 269 -24.66 5.99 -37.45
CA GLY A 269 -23.72 6.42 -38.48
C GLY A 269 -23.52 5.36 -39.56
N GLU A 270 -23.42 4.08 -39.16
CA GLU A 270 -23.33 2.94 -40.09
C GLU A 270 -24.60 2.78 -40.96
N LYS A 271 -25.73 3.30 -40.50
CA LYS A 271 -27.02 3.21 -41.20
C LYS A 271 -27.23 4.27 -42.27
N LYS A 272 -26.27 5.19 -42.44
CA LYS A 272 -26.34 6.28 -43.43
C LYS A 272 -25.48 6.04 -44.68
N ASP A 273 -24.62 5.01 -44.64
CA ASP A 273 -23.68 4.66 -45.70
C ASP A 273 -24.08 3.38 -46.48
N ASN A 274 -25.32 2.89 -46.31
CA ASN A 274 -25.96 1.83 -47.13
C ASN A 274 -27.26 2.35 -47.75
#